data_AF-A0A8T7ETW9-F1
#
_entry.id   AF-A0A8T7ETW9-F1
#
_cell.length_a   1.000
_cell.length_b   1.000
_cell.length_c   1.000
_cell.angle_alpha   90.00
_cell.angle_beta   90.00
_cell.angle_gamma   90.00
#
_symmetry.space_group_name_H-M   'P 1'
#
loop_
_entity.id
_entity.type
_entity.pdbx_description
1 polymer ?
#
loop_
_entity_poly.entity_id
_entity_poly.type
_entity_poly.pdbx_seq_one_letter_code
_entity_poly.pdbx_strand_id
1 'polypeptide(L)'
;MRGGGLLRVAVDSGQITPLFTGIDGVNNPRWSPDGAWIAFSYEPPEDETRHLYIIAASGGEPILLTAQDGWQDQAVWSPDGQRIAYNHYPAVPNSRPDVAVIDLETRAITRVTHHPQTDTDPRWSPDGRSLAFVSDRYDVRPRLHVVPADRLDAVEPLDTPGIAMRLYAYAWRP
;
A
#
# COMPACT_ATOMS: atom_id res chain seq x y z
N MET A 1 -16.81 -16.63 -15.06
CA MET A 1 -16.77 -15.42 -14.21
C MET A 1 -16.75 -15.88 -12.77
N ARG A 2 -15.62 -15.77 -12.07
CA ARG A 2 -15.58 -16.03 -10.63
C ARG A 2 -15.83 -14.67 -9.96
N GLY A 3 -16.82 -14.58 -9.07
CA GLY A 3 -17.04 -13.33 -8.33
C GLY A 3 -15.86 -13.07 -7.41
N GLY A 4 -15.25 -11.90 -7.50
CA GLY A 4 -14.30 -11.38 -6.51
C GLY A 4 -15.05 -10.52 -5.48
N GLY A 5 -14.55 -10.40 -4.26
CA GLY A 5 -15.23 -9.57 -3.26
C GLY A 5 -14.50 -9.49 -1.94
N LEU A 6 -14.88 -8.50 -1.15
CA LEU A 6 -14.40 -8.32 0.21
C LEU A 6 -15.39 -8.95 1.19
N LEU A 7 -14.91 -9.90 1.98
CA LEU A 7 -15.65 -10.55 3.05
C LEU A 7 -14.99 -10.22 4.39
N ARG A 8 -15.81 -9.96 5.41
CA ARG A 8 -15.37 -9.89 6.80
C ARG A 8 -15.78 -11.17 7.52
N VAL A 9 -14.87 -11.74 8.30
CA VAL A 9 -15.14 -12.92 9.13
C VAL A 9 -14.97 -12.54 10.59
N ALA A 10 -16.02 -12.71 11.39
CA ALA A 10 -15.93 -12.60 12.84
C ALA A 10 -15.26 -13.86 13.40
N VAL A 11 -14.16 -13.69 14.14
CA VAL A 11 -13.33 -14.82 14.63
C VAL A 11 -14.12 -15.71 15.59
N ASP A 12 -14.88 -15.11 16.51
CA ASP A 12 -15.54 -15.84 17.59
C ASP A 12 -16.78 -16.62 17.13
N SER A 13 -17.56 -16.02 16.23
CA SER A 13 -18.82 -16.61 15.75
C SER A 13 -18.69 -17.33 14.42
N GLY A 14 -17.59 -17.13 13.71
CA GLY A 14 -17.43 -17.56 12.31
C GLY A 14 -18.36 -16.83 11.34
N GLN A 15 -19.05 -15.77 11.78
CA GLN A 15 -20.01 -15.05 10.93
C GLN A 15 -19.28 -14.38 9.77
N ILE A 16 -19.71 -14.69 8.55
CA ILE A 16 -19.22 -14.09 7.30
C ILE A 16 -20.17 -12.97 6.88
N THR A 17 -19.64 -11.77 6.67
CA THR A 17 -20.38 -10.59 6.18
C THR A 17 -19.77 -10.13 4.86
N PRO A 18 -20.51 -10.16 3.74
CA PRO A 18 -20.09 -9.49 2.51
C PRO A 18 -20.03 -7.98 2.73
N LEU A 19 -18.88 -7.37 2.44
CA LEU A 19 -18.69 -5.92 2.53
C LEU A 19 -18.73 -5.26 1.16
N PHE A 20 -18.16 -5.93 0.15
CA PHE A 20 -18.12 -5.42 -1.22
C PHE A 20 -18.15 -6.59 -2.20
N THR A 21 -18.97 -6.48 -3.24
CA THR A 21 -19.04 -7.44 -4.34
C THR A 21 -18.62 -6.73 -5.62
N GLY A 22 -17.42 -7.05 -6.11
CA GLY A 22 -16.90 -6.57 -7.39
C GLY A 22 -16.89 -7.69 -8.42
N ILE A 23 -16.66 -7.36 -9.68
CA ILE A 23 -16.35 -8.37 -10.69
C ILE A 23 -14.82 -8.44 -10.82
N ASP A 24 -14.23 -9.55 -10.38
CA ASP A 24 -12.77 -9.76 -10.30
C ASP A 24 -12.01 -8.56 -9.63
N GLY A 25 -10.68 -8.56 -9.61
CA GLY A 25 -9.90 -7.35 -9.27
C GLY A 25 -9.75 -6.90 -7.80
N VAL A 26 -10.55 -7.38 -6.83
CA VAL A 26 -10.38 -7.03 -5.40
C VAL A 26 -9.20 -7.79 -4.77
N ASN A 27 -8.17 -7.07 -4.33
CA ASN A 27 -6.93 -7.66 -3.81
C ASN A 27 -6.39 -6.92 -2.57
N ASN A 28 -5.51 -7.59 -1.84
CA ASN A 28 -4.67 -7.02 -0.77
C ASN A 28 -5.45 -6.28 0.35
N PRO A 29 -6.51 -6.86 0.94
CA PRO A 29 -7.26 -6.18 1.99
C PRO A 29 -6.43 -5.98 3.26
N ARG A 30 -6.49 -4.78 3.85
CA ARG A 30 -5.76 -4.41 5.07
C ARG A 30 -6.63 -3.56 5.99
N TRP A 31 -6.82 -4.06 7.21
CA TRP A 31 -7.49 -3.33 8.29
C TRP A 31 -6.71 -2.06 8.67
N SER A 32 -7.44 -0.98 8.95
CA SER A 32 -6.91 0.18 9.64
C SER A 32 -6.54 -0.19 11.10
N PRO A 33 -5.64 0.58 11.75
CA PRO A 33 -5.19 0.27 13.12
C PRO A 33 -6.31 0.27 14.16
N ASP A 34 -7.33 1.10 13.95
CA ASP A 34 -8.53 1.20 14.81
C ASP A 34 -9.62 0.16 14.47
N GLY A 35 -9.42 -0.61 13.39
CA GLY A 35 -10.39 -1.60 12.91
C GLY A 35 -11.67 -0.99 12.29
N ALA A 36 -11.72 0.33 12.05
CA ALA A 36 -12.91 0.97 11.50
C ALA A 36 -12.98 0.88 9.96
N TRP A 37 -11.85 0.65 9.28
CA TRP A 37 -11.75 0.67 7.83
C TRP A 37 -10.96 -0.52 7.30
N ILE A 38 -11.19 -0.84 6.04
CA ILE A 38 -10.40 -1.80 5.27
C ILE A 38 -9.95 -1.12 3.98
N ALA A 39 -8.65 -0.99 3.79
CA ALA A 39 -8.05 -0.59 2.52
C ALA A 39 -7.90 -1.82 1.62
N PHE A 40 -8.10 -1.66 0.32
CA PHE A 40 -7.93 -2.71 -0.67
C PHE A 40 -7.62 -2.10 -2.03
N SER A 41 -7.00 -2.88 -2.92
CA SER A 41 -6.86 -2.51 -4.31
C SER A 41 -7.99 -3.12 -5.13
N TYR A 42 -8.59 -2.36 -6.03
CA TYR A 42 -9.69 -2.80 -6.89
C TYR A 42 -9.52 -2.23 -8.29
N GLU A 43 -9.83 -3.06 -9.28
CA GLU A 43 -9.79 -2.73 -10.70
C GLU A 43 -11.24 -2.74 -11.20
N PRO A 44 -11.89 -1.57 -11.25
CA PRO A 44 -13.26 -1.49 -11.71
C PRO A 44 -13.35 -1.82 -13.21
N PRO A 45 -14.37 -2.57 -13.64
CA PRO A 45 -14.55 -2.98 -15.03
C PRO A 45 -14.76 -1.82 -16.02
N GLU A 46 -15.15 -0.64 -15.54
CA GLU A 46 -15.31 0.57 -16.35
C GLU A 46 -14.00 1.33 -16.63
N ASP A 47 -12.95 1.10 -15.85
CA ASP A 47 -11.67 1.83 -15.91
C ASP A 47 -10.50 0.90 -16.30
N GLU A 48 -10.63 -0.41 -16.05
CA GLU A 48 -9.57 -1.43 -16.27
C GLU A 48 -8.21 -1.06 -15.62
N THR A 49 -8.23 -0.12 -14.67
CA THR A 49 -7.05 0.37 -13.95
C THR A 49 -7.20 0.10 -12.46
N ARG A 50 -6.19 -0.50 -11.84
CA ARG A 50 -6.25 -0.83 -10.41
C ARG A 50 -5.94 0.40 -9.55
N HIS A 51 -6.88 0.74 -8.68
CA HIS A 51 -6.77 1.83 -7.71
C HIS A 51 -6.90 1.34 -6.27
N LEU A 52 -6.56 2.20 -5.32
CA LEU A 52 -6.80 1.95 -3.90
C LEU A 52 -8.15 2.50 -3.47
N TYR A 53 -8.85 1.72 -2.67
CA TYR A 53 -10.12 2.08 -2.05
C TYR A 53 -10.06 1.80 -0.56
N ILE A 54 -10.91 2.49 0.20
CA ILE A 54 -11.25 2.11 1.57
C ILE A 54 -12.75 1.86 1.68
N ILE A 55 -13.14 0.93 2.55
CA ILE A 55 -14.53 0.68 2.91
C ILE A 55 -14.65 0.58 4.42
N ALA A 56 -15.74 1.10 4.97
CA ALA A 56 -16.01 0.98 6.40
C ALA A 56 -16.16 -0.50 6.77
N ALA A 57 -15.60 -0.89 7.91
CA ALA A 57 -15.70 -2.25 8.42
C ALA A 57 -17.15 -2.69 8.69
N SER A 58 -18.06 -1.73 8.89
CA SER A 58 -19.50 -1.92 9.00
C SER A 58 -20.20 -2.18 7.66
N GLY A 59 -19.49 -2.06 6.53
CA GLY A 59 -20.04 -2.04 5.19
C GLY A 59 -20.41 -0.62 4.73
N GLY A 60 -20.77 -0.50 3.45
CA GLY A 60 -21.08 0.77 2.79
C GLY A 60 -20.47 0.83 1.38
N GLU A 61 -20.48 2.01 0.78
CA GLU A 61 -19.83 2.23 -0.51
C GLU A 61 -18.31 2.41 -0.34
N PRO A 62 -17.47 1.77 -1.17
CA PRO A 62 -16.05 2.04 -1.21
C PRO A 62 -15.73 3.48 -1.61
N ILE A 63 -14.73 4.06 -0.95
CA ILE A 63 -14.21 5.40 -1.25
C ILE A 63 -12.91 5.24 -2.03
N LEU A 64 -12.85 5.83 -3.23
CA LEU A 64 -11.64 5.89 -4.06
C LEU A 64 -10.58 6.78 -3.39
N LEU A 65 -9.37 6.26 -3.20
CA LEU A 65 -8.23 6.98 -2.64
C LEU A 65 -7.28 7.53 -3.70
N THR A 66 -6.93 6.73 -4.70
CA THR A 66 -5.91 7.08 -5.70
C THR A 66 -6.50 7.08 -7.11
N ALA A 67 -6.49 8.24 -7.78
CA ALA A 67 -6.96 8.39 -9.16
C ALA A 67 -5.86 8.96 -10.09
N GLN A 68 -4.60 8.72 -9.72
CA GLN A 68 -3.44 9.14 -10.50
C GLN A 68 -3.15 8.15 -11.63
N ASP A 69 -2.53 8.64 -12.71
CA ASP A 69 -2.11 7.83 -13.86
C ASP A 69 -1.32 6.57 -13.42
N GLY A 70 -1.59 5.45 -14.10
CA GLY A 70 -1.01 4.16 -13.75
C GLY A 70 -1.84 3.44 -12.69
N TRP A 71 -1.27 2.43 -12.04
CA TRP A 71 -2.01 1.59 -11.10
C TRP A 71 -1.35 1.52 -9.71
N GLN A 72 -2.11 1.13 -8.71
CA GLN A 72 -1.70 1.16 -7.31
C GLN A 72 -2.11 -0.12 -6.57
N ASP A 73 -1.23 -0.64 -5.71
CA ASP A 73 -1.54 -1.80 -4.87
C ASP A 73 -0.77 -1.80 -3.53
N GLN A 74 -0.93 -2.88 -2.74
CA GLN A 74 -0.27 -3.07 -1.44
C GLN A 74 -0.43 -1.90 -0.47
N ALA A 75 -1.66 -1.44 -0.24
CA ALA A 75 -1.95 -0.40 0.74
C ALA A 75 -1.51 -0.82 2.16
N VAL A 76 -0.82 0.07 2.88
CA VAL A 76 -0.40 -0.13 4.27
C VAL A 76 -0.66 1.13 5.08
N TRP A 77 -1.55 1.01 6.07
CA TRP A 77 -1.87 2.08 7.01
C TRP A 77 -0.68 2.45 7.89
N SER A 78 -0.50 3.76 8.13
CA SER A 78 0.33 4.25 9.23
C SER A 78 -0.29 3.86 10.57
N PRO A 79 0.50 3.70 11.65
CA PRO A 79 -0.02 3.27 12.96
C PRO A 79 -1.04 4.23 13.58
N ASP A 80 -0.97 5.51 13.22
CA ASP A 80 -1.93 6.55 13.63
C ASP A 80 -3.21 6.57 12.76
N GLY A 81 -3.27 5.76 11.70
CA GLY A 81 -4.39 5.69 10.78
C GLY A 81 -4.55 6.89 9.84
N GLN A 82 -3.63 7.86 9.84
CA GLN A 82 -3.79 9.11 9.07
C GLN A 82 -3.25 9.03 7.64
N ARG A 83 -2.36 8.08 7.35
CA ARG A 83 -1.70 7.93 6.06
C ARG A 83 -1.74 6.50 5.57
N ILE A 84 -1.66 6.31 4.25
CA ILE A 84 -1.50 5.00 3.62
C ILE A 84 -0.29 5.06 2.69
N ALA A 85 0.67 4.16 2.91
CA ALA A 85 1.74 3.90 1.96
C ALA A 85 1.32 2.82 0.97
N TYR A 86 1.81 2.87 -0.26
CA TYR A 86 1.43 1.93 -1.31
C TYR A 86 2.49 1.81 -2.40
N ASN A 87 2.42 0.74 -3.19
CA ASN A 87 3.18 0.62 -4.42
C ASN A 87 2.46 1.41 -5.51
N HIS A 88 3.20 2.24 -6.21
CA HIS A 88 2.74 3.00 -7.35
C HIS A 88 3.43 2.52 -8.62
N TYR A 89 2.65 2.12 -9.62
CA TYR A 89 3.13 1.70 -10.93
C TYR A 89 2.82 2.79 -11.95
N PRO A 90 3.80 3.61 -12.37
CA PRO A 90 3.56 4.73 -13.26
C PRO A 90 3.07 4.28 -14.64
N ALA A 91 2.21 5.08 -15.29
CA ALA A 91 1.82 4.89 -16.69
C ALA A 91 2.92 5.36 -17.68
N VAL A 92 4.19 5.00 -17.41
CA VAL A 92 5.34 5.33 -18.25
C VAL A 92 5.92 4.02 -18.80
N PRO A 93 6.16 3.90 -20.12
CA PRO A 93 6.75 2.70 -20.69
C PRO A 93 8.08 2.34 -20.03
N ASN A 94 8.25 1.05 -19.70
CA ASN A 94 9.44 0.52 -19.02
C ASN A 94 9.73 1.11 -17.62
N SER A 95 8.76 1.81 -17.01
CA SER A 95 8.90 2.25 -15.62
C SER A 95 8.86 1.05 -14.66
N ARG A 96 9.47 1.26 -13.49
CA ARG A 96 9.43 0.35 -12.35
C ARG A 96 8.53 0.95 -11.27
N PRO A 97 7.96 0.13 -10.38
CA PRO A 97 7.15 0.66 -9.30
C PRO A 97 7.99 1.51 -8.36
N ASP A 98 7.36 2.56 -7.85
CA ASP A 98 7.83 3.43 -6.80
C ASP A 98 6.97 3.23 -5.53
N VAL A 99 7.42 3.76 -4.40
CA VAL A 99 6.61 3.88 -3.18
C VAL A 99 6.00 5.28 -3.10
N ALA A 100 4.72 5.35 -2.76
CA ALA A 100 4.01 6.59 -2.52
C ALA A 100 3.21 6.53 -1.22
N VAL A 101 2.85 7.70 -0.69
CA VAL A 101 2.04 7.87 0.51
C VAL A 101 0.92 8.85 0.23
N ILE A 102 -0.31 8.48 0.61
CA ILE A 102 -1.47 9.37 0.61
C ILE A 102 -1.81 9.77 2.04
N ASP A 103 -2.02 11.07 2.24
CA ASP A 103 -2.61 11.64 3.45
C ASP A 103 -4.13 11.60 3.34
N LEU A 104 -4.81 11.00 4.32
CA LEU A 104 -6.25 10.72 4.22
C LEU A 104 -7.12 11.93 4.51
N GLU A 105 -6.62 12.92 5.24
CA GLU A 105 -7.34 14.17 5.53
C GLU A 105 -7.30 15.09 4.32
N THR A 106 -6.09 15.35 3.80
CA THR A 106 -5.85 16.31 2.72
C THR A 106 -5.99 15.72 1.33
N ARG A 107 -6.00 14.38 1.22
CA ARG A 107 -5.85 13.63 -0.05
C ARG A 107 -4.54 13.92 -0.80
N ALA A 108 -3.57 14.56 -0.13
CA ALA A 108 -2.28 14.84 -0.74
C ALA A 108 -1.49 13.55 -0.95
N ILE A 109 -0.83 13.44 -2.10
CA ILE A 109 -0.01 12.29 -2.46
C ILE A 109 1.45 12.72 -2.54
N THR A 110 2.29 12.07 -1.74
CA THR A 110 3.75 12.19 -1.78
C THR A 110 4.34 10.97 -2.48
N ARG A 111 5.10 11.18 -3.55
CA ARG A 111 5.98 10.14 -4.09
C ARG A 111 7.21 10.05 -3.20
N VAL A 112 7.35 8.94 -2.47
CA VAL A 112 8.46 8.69 -1.54
C VAL A 112 9.72 8.32 -2.31
N THR A 113 9.56 7.53 -3.36
CA THR A 113 10.65 7.20 -4.28
C THR A 113 10.29 7.61 -5.70
N HIS A 114 11.33 7.85 -6.48
CA HIS A 114 11.24 8.11 -7.91
C HIS A 114 12.57 7.70 -8.54
N HIS A 115 12.71 6.42 -8.84
CA HIS A 115 13.97 5.85 -9.31
C HIS A 115 13.75 4.92 -10.50
N PRO A 116 14.71 4.77 -11.45
CA PRO A 116 14.58 3.81 -12.55
C PRO A 116 14.52 2.33 -12.16
N GLN A 117 14.64 2.02 -10.87
CA GLN A 117 14.71 0.67 -10.32
C GLN A 117 13.49 0.43 -9.42
N THR A 118 13.25 -0.81 -9.05
CA THR A 118 12.05 -1.26 -8.35
C THR A 118 12.11 -0.85 -6.87
N ASP A 119 11.11 -0.12 -6.41
CA ASP A 119 10.84 0.13 -4.99
C ASP A 119 9.43 -0.38 -4.63
N THR A 120 9.32 -1.34 -3.71
CA THR A 120 8.03 -2.00 -3.36
C THR A 120 7.92 -2.37 -1.88
N ASP A 121 6.77 -2.92 -1.51
CA ASP A 121 6.45 -3.50 -0.21
C ASP A 121 6.66 -2.52 0.96
N PRO A 122 6.03 -1.34 0.95
CA PRO A 122 6.19 -0.37 2.01
C PRO A 122 5.65 -0.89 3.35
N ARG A 123 6.32 -0.57 4.46
CA ARG A 123 5.86 -0.86 5.84
C ARG A 123 6.25 0.22 6.83
N TRP A 124 5.26 0.81 7.47
CA TRP A 124 5.48 1.74 8.57
C TRP A 124 6.08 1.05 9.79
N SER A 125 7.00 1.74 10.48
CA SER A 125 7.43 1.37 11.82
C SER A 125 6.24 1.48 12.79
N PRO A 126 6.18 0.69 13.88
CA PRO A 126 5.05 0.71 14.81
C PRO A 126 4.88 2.06 15.51
N ASP A 127 5.98 2.81 15.68
CA ASP A 127 5.97 4.17 16.23
C ASP A 127 5.62 5.24 15.19
N GLY A 128 5.40 4.86 13.92
CA GLY A 128 5.02 5.75 12.82
C GLY A 128 6.13 6.69 12.36
N ARG A 129 7.34 6.60 12.92
CA ARG A 129 8.45 7.51 12.64
C ARG A 129 9.23 7.17 11.39
N SER A 130 9.02 6.00 10.82
CA SER A 130 9.78 5.53 9.67
C SER A 130 8.93 4.69 8.72
N LEU A 131 9.29 4.71 7.45
CA LEU A 131 8.73 3.86 6.42
C LEU A 131 9.86 3.00 5.83
N ALA A 132 9.74 1.69 5.93
CA ALA A 132 10.63 0.76 5.26
C ALA A 132 10.07 0.34 3.90
N PHE A 133 10.94 -0.05 2.98
CA PHE A 133 10.58 -0.61 1.67
C PHE A 133 11.72 -1.46 1.10
N VAL A 134 11.40 -2.28 0.11
CA VAL A 134 12.35 -3.13 -0.63
C VAL A 134 12.80 -2.39 -1.88
N SER A 135 14.12 -2.34 -2.13
CA SER A 135 14.69 -1.71 -3.33
C SER A 135 15.77 -2.55 -3.98
N ASP A 136 15.78 -2.65 -5.31
CA ASP A 136 16.87 -3.27 -6.11
C ASP A 136 17.85 -2.23 -6.70
N ARG A 137 17.83 -0.97 -6.21
CA ARG A 137 18.59 0.14 -6.80
C ARG A 137 20.12 0.01 -6.81
N TYR A 138 20.70 -0.84 -5.95
CA TYR A 138 22.15 -0.96 -5.77
C TYR A 138 22.76 -2.28 -6.25
N ASP A 139 21.95 -3.32 -6.44
CA ASP A 139 22.42 -4.67 -6.73
C ASP A 139 21.27 -5.52 -7.31
N VAL A 140 21.59 -6.63 -7.98
CA VAL A 140 20.59 -7.62 -8.43
C VAL A 140 19.82 -8.26 -7.28
N ARG A 141 20.27 -8.05 -6.04
CA ARG A 141 19.59 -8.50 -4.82
C ARG A 141 18.88 -7.31 -4.16
N PRO A 142 17.55 -7.36 -4.02
CA PRO A 142 16.80 -6.33 -3.30
C PRO A 142 17.28 -6.19 -1.85
N ARG A 143 17.30 -4.95 -1.35
CA ARG A 143 17.69 -4.59 0.01
C ARG A 143 16.56 -3.85 0.71
N LEU A 144 16.59 -3.89 2.04
CA LEU A 144 15.71 -3.08 2.87
C LEU A 144 16.25 -1.64 2.98
N HIS A 145 15.41 -0.68 2.65
CA HIS A 145 15.63 0.74 2.87
C HIS A 145 14.63 1.26 3.91
N VAL A 146 15.00 2.33 4.62
CA VAL A 146 14.16 2.97 5.64
C VAL A 146 14.26 4.47 5.45
N VAL A 147 13.12 5.18 5.42
CA VAL A 147 13.04 6.65 5.39
C VAL A 147 12.32 7.21 6.62
N PRO A 148 12.75 8.34 7.21
CA PRO A 148 11.99 9.06 8.21
C PRO A 148 10.63 9.54 7.68
N ALA A 149 9.60 9.40 8.50
CA ALA A 149 8.22 9.75 8.14
C ALA A 149 7.96 11.26 8.00
N ASP A 150 8.86 12.09 8.52
CA ASP A 150 8.88 13.55 8.41
C ASP A 150 9.68 14.04 7.18
N ARG A 151 10.26 13.11 6.42
CA ARG A 151 11.08 13.38 5.23
C ARG A 151 10.71 12.45 4.07
N LEU A 152 9.44 12.10 3.93
CA LEU A 152 8.98 11.22 2.85
C LEU A 152 9.32 11.80 1.47
N ASP A 153 9.39 13.12 1.36
CA ASP A 153 9.71 13.85 0.15
C ASP A 153 11.23 14.05 -0.04
N ALA A 154 12.06 13.49 0.84
CA ALA A 154 13.52 13.57 0.71
C ALA A 154 13.99 12.65 -0.43
N VAL A 155 14.54 13.29 -1.45
CA VAL A 155 15.03 12.69 -2.71
C VAL A 155 16.30 11.85 -2.51
N GLU A 156 16.98 11.97 -1.37
CA GLU A 156 18.28 11.34 -1.17
C GLU A 156 18.16 9.92 -0.60
N PRO A 157 18.93 8.95 -1.14
CA PRO A 157 19.00 7.63 -0.55
C PRO A 157 19.55 7.74 0.87
N LEU A 158 18.81 7.21 1.83
CA LEU A 158 19.41 6.90 3.11
C LEU A 158 20.41 5.77 2.89
N ASP A 159 21.68 6.14 2.94
CA ASP A 159 22.83 5.26 3.08
C ASP A 159 22.81 4.62 4.49
N THR A 160 21.69 3.99 4.84
CA THR A 160 21.73 2.93 5.83
C THR A 160 22.33 1.72 5.14
N PRO A 161 23.36 1.05 5.68
CA PRO A 161 23.88 -0.17 5.08
C PRO A 161 22.72 -1.17 4.96
N GLY A 162 22.19 -1.29 3.74
CA GLY A 162 21.10 -2.21 3.46
C GLY A 162 21.57 -3.60 3.84
N ILE A 163 20.81 -4.30 4.66
CA ILE A 163 21.12 -5.70 4.97
C ILE A 163 20.90 -6.48 3.67
N ALA A 164 21.99 -6.87 3.01
CA ALA A 164 21.97 -7.63 1.77
C ALA A 164 21.53 -9.07 2.07
N MET A 165 20.22 -9.27 2.20
CA MET A 165 19.61 -10.59 2.33
C MET A 165 18.56 -10.79 1.25
N ARG A 166 18.38 -12.04 0.84
CA ARG A 166 17.25 -12.43 0.00
C ARG A 166 15.97 -12.29 0.84
N LEU A 167 15.28 -11.16 0.68
CA LEU A 167 14.07 -10.85 1.42
C LEU A 167 12.87 -11.43 0.66
N TYR A 168 12.19 -12.39 1.27
CA TYR A 168 10.86 -12.84 0.84
C TYR A 168 9.74 -12.13 1.61
N ALA A 169 10.05 -11.63 2.80
CA ALA A 169 9.20 -10.82 3.66
C ALA A 169 10.07 -10.17 4.76
N TYR A 170 9.61 -9.04 5.30
CA TYR A 170 10.21 -8.40 6.49
C TYR A 170 9.10 -7.83 7.38
N ALA A 171 9.36 -7.63 8.67
CA ALA A 171 8.41 -6.99 9.58
C ALA A 171 9.17 -6.20 10.64
N TRP A 172 8.57 -5.11 11.10
CA TRP A 172 9.05 -4.42 12.28
C TRP A 172 8.72 -5.23 13.54
N ARG A 173 9.60 -5.19 14.53
CA ARG A 173 9.25 -5.66 15.88
C ARG A 173 8.12 -4.78 16.44
N PRO A 174 7.18 -5.33 17.24
CA PRO A 174 6.19 -4.54 17.95
C PRO A 174 6.82 -3.45 18.83
#